data_AF-A0A935P6W2-F1
#
_entry.id   AF-A0A935P6W2-F1
#
_cell.length_a   1.000
_cell.length_b   1.000
_cell.length_c   1.000
_cell.angle_alpha   90.00
_cell.angle_beta   90.00
_cell.angle_gamma   90.00
#
_symmetry.space_group_name_H-M   'P 1'
#
loop_
_entity.id
_entity.type
_entity.pdbx_description
1 polymer ?
#
loop_
_entity_poly.entity_id
_entity_poly.type
_entity_poly.pdbx_seq_one_letter_code
_entity_poly.pdbx_strand_id
1 'polypeptide(L)'
;MSGVEFRLGEFTFLATEDRGLLEAIHRLRYRIYVEEYGFEKPEDHPGGLERDRFDPHAVSIAALDRRGNLVGTARLIHHCPFPLPTFDLAAPEWRERHRTDPHLVESSRFAMSRDFRLSALDFKREMAFFRRNLGAPSSAGPAPAPASGDLSARVLIFLGLSHATIASARALGASWHLMAAERSLWILLKRNGMRFEPIGPEVEYHGRRTPYAGQNEDMFQSTQAVQTRVVTMLARESGAIPVGVQEKDLAEAGTFRLGGLSFNVASTPGSVDRVFVLRHQAYAEDFKLIPAAAQADARDRDAHDAWSVHVTAEDGVGRVVGTVRLVLNSPLGLPCLEKAGAEERNRLLSSKKVAELSRLALASPYGHAFADVLSYLLSVPLIPSGAVRPGPGDRRRGAVITLGLFRMLYRISKKLRLSGWVLLAHGETIALLERQGLRPELLGPVDETKDHRQPVLLRLGDLEAHLTDFSRIRSFSRDASFGGGKPRNSLF
;
A
#
# COMPACT_ATOMS: atom_id res chain seq x y z
N MET A 1 8.01 -7.42 -21.07
CA MET A 1 7.13 -6.45 -20.37
C MET A 1 7.45 -6.43 -18.87
N SER A 2 8.03 -5.35 -18.34
CA SER A 2 8.40 -5.24 -16.92
C SER A 2 7.39 -4.36 -16.18
N GLY A 3 6.52 -4.94 -15.34
CA GLY A 3 5.53 -4.13 -14.62
C GLY A 3 5.03 -4.67 -13.29
N VAL A 4 4.96 -6.00 -13.12
CA VAL A 4 4.43 -6.60 -11.88
C VAL A 4 5.57 -7.26 -11.12
N GLU A 5 6.05 -6.59 -10.07
CA GLU A 5 6.95 -7.14 -9.07
C GLU A 5 6.59 -6.56 -7.69
N PHE A 6 6.34 -7.42 -6.71
CA PHE A 6 6.07 -7.00 -5.33
C PHE A 6 6.40 -8.09 -4.32
N ARG A 7 6.38 -7.74 -3.04
CA ARG A 7 6.54 -8.69 -1.93
C ARG A 7 5.28 -8.79 -1.10
N LEU A 8 4.98 -10.00 -0.61
CA LEU A 8 3.93 -10.26 0.37
C LEU A 8 4.45 -11.26 1.41
N GLY A 9 4.60 -10.79 2.64
CA GLY A 9 5.31 -11.55 3.68
C GLY A 9 6.75 -11.82 3.27
N GLU A 10 7.14 -13.08 3.25
CA GLU A 10 8.50 -13.51 2.90
C GLU A 10 8.71 -13.87 1.42
N PHE A 11 7.67 -13.71 0.61
CA PHE A 11 7.68 -14.12 -0.79
C PHE A 11 7.76 -12.91 -1.73
N THR A 12 8.50 -13.07 -2.82
CA THR A 12 8.56 -12.13 -3.94
C THR A 12 7.74 -12.68 -5.10
N PHE A 13 6.87 -11.86 -5.69
CA PHE A 13 6.03 -12.22 -6.82
C PHE A 13 6.41 -11.37 -8.02
N LEU A 14 6.60 -11.98 -9.18
CA LEU A 14 6.96 -11.28 -10.40
C LEU A 14 6.40 -11.94 -11.65
N ALA A 15 6.00 -11.12 -12.62
CA ALA A 15 5.86 -11.54 -14.01
C ALA A 15 7.25 -11.65 -14.65
N THR A 16 7.51 -12.72 -15.40
CA THR A 16 8.85 -13.01 -15.93
C THR A 16 8.84 -13.49 -17.38
N GLU A 17 9.84 -13.01 -18.12
CA GLU A 17 10.25 -13.49 -19.44
C GLU A 17 11.68 -14.06 -19.40
N ASP A 18 12.31 -14.12 -18.21
CA ASP A 18 13.67 -14.63 -18.03
C ASP A 18 13.72 -16.12 -18.35
N ARG A 19 14.63 -16.51 -19.26
CA ARG A 19 14.72 -17.88 -19.75
C ARG A 19 15.01 -18.89 -18.64
N GLY A 20 15.88 -18.55 -17.69
CA GLY A 20 16.25 -19.43 -16.59
C GLY A 20 15.06 -19.67 -15.66
N LEU A 21 14.34 -18.60 -15.30
CA LEU A 21 13.16 -18.69 -14.45
C LEU A 21 11.98 -19.39 -15.17
N LEU A 22 11.79 -19.14 -16.47
CA LEU A 22 10.80 -19.86 -17.28
C LEU A 22 11.08 -21.36 -17.33
N GLU A 23 12.34 -21.77 -17.47
CA GLU A 23 12.71 -23.19 -17.40
C GLU A 23 12.37 -23.78 -16.03
N ALA A 24 12.69 -23.08 -14.94
CA ALA A 24 12.34 -23.51 -13.58
C ALA A 24 10.82 -23.64 -13.39
N ILE A 25 10.03 -22.72 -13.96
CA ILE A 25 8.56 -22.76 -13.96
C ILE A 25 8.05 -24.00 -14.70
N HIS A 26 8.51 -24.25 -15.92
CA HIS A 26 8.09 -25.42 -16.69
C HIS A 26 8.49 -26.74 -16.00
N ARG A 27 9.65 -26.78 -15.32
CA ARG A 27 10.07 -27.94 -14.52
C ARG A 27 9.20 -28.12 -13.26
N LEU A 28 8.81 -27.04 -12.59
CA LEU A 28 7.87 -27.11 -11.47
C LEU A 28 6.50 -27.63 -11.94
N ARG A 29 6.00 -27.12 -13.06
CA ARG A 29 4.75 -27.58 -13.68
C ARG A 29 4.82 -29.05 -14.07
N TYR A 30 5.92 -29.52 -14.68
CA TYR A 30 6.11 -30.93 -15.02
C TYR A 30 5.97 -31.84 -13.80
N ARG A 31 6.72 -31.55 -12.73
CA ARG A 31 6.63 -32.33 -11.48
C ARG A 31 5.20 -32.44 -10.98
N ILE A 32 4.42 -31.36 -11.08
CA ILE A 32 3.06 -31.31 -10.55
C ILE A 32 2.05 -31.98 -11.48
N TYR A 33 1.97 -31.54 -12.73
CA TYR A 33 0.91 -31.94 -13.65
C TYR A 33 1.17 -33.30 -14.30
N VAL A 34 2.44 -33.67 -14.49
CA VAL A 34 2.84 -34.95 -15.10
C VAL A 34 3.13 -35.98 -14.00
N GLU A 35 4.11 -35.73 -13.14
CA GLU A 35 4.59 -36.76 -12.20
C GLU A 35 3.64 -36.99 -11.02
N GLU A 36 3.12 -35.92 -10.41
CA GLU A 36 2.32 -36.03 -9.19
C GLU A 36 0.84 -36.31 -9.45
N TYR A 37 0.19 -35.54 -10.33
CA TYR A 37 -1.25 -35.67 -10.60
C TYR A 37 -1.58 -36.56 -11.81
N GLY A 38 -0.64 -36.76 -12.74
CA GLY A 38 -0.90 -37.51 -13.98
C GLY A 38 -1.98 -36.88 -14.87
N PHE A 39 -2.15 -35.56 -14.80
CA PHE A 39 -3.09 -34.82 -15.64
C PHE A 39 -2.58 -34.65 -17.08
N GLU A 40 -1.26 -34.65 -17.24
CA GLU A 40 -0.56 -34.55 -18.52
C GLU A 40 0.34 -35.79 -18.72
N LYS A 41 0.63 -36.14 -19.97
CA LYS A 41 1.40 -37.34 -20.31
C LYS A 41 2.90 -37.03 -20.41
N PRO A 42 3.80 -37.85 -19.84
CA PRO A 42 5.24 -37.63 -19.96
C PRO A 42 5.74 -37.53 -21.40
N GLU A 43 5.13 -38.28 -22.32
CA GLU A 43 5.52 -38.36 -23.73
C GLU A 43 5.30 -37.03 -24.46
N ASP A 44 4.35 -36.22 -24.02
CA ASP A 44 4.02 -34.91 -24.58
C ASP A 44 4.99 -33.80 -24.10
N HIS A 45 5.85 -34.11 -23.13
CA HIS A 45 6.72 -33.15 -22.45
C HIS A 45 8.18 -33.64 -22.34
N PRO A 46 8.87 -33.84 -23.47
CA PRO A 46 10.25 -34.31 -23.49
C PRO A 46 11.18 -33.33 -22.75
N GLY A 47 12.13 -33.87 -21.99
CA GLY A 47 13.09 -33.08 -21.22
C GLY A 47 12.61 -32.62 -19.84
N GLY A 48 11.45 -33.12 -19.37
CA GLY A 48 10.98 -32.85 -18.00
C GLY A 48 10.48 -31.43 -17.80
N LEU A 49 9.95 -30.82 -18.86
CA LEU A 49 9.44 -29.44 -18.88
C LEU A 49 8.01 -29.47 -19.44
N GLU A 50 7.01 -29.14 -18.61
CA GLU A 50 5.62 -29.06 -19.08
C GLU A 50 5.42 -27.76 -19.84
N ARG A 51 5.10 -27.91 -21.12
CA ARG A 51 4.85 -26.83 -22.08
C ARG A 51 3.71 -27.23 -22.99
N ASP A 52 2.89 -26.26 -23.37
CA ASP A 52 1.84 -26.42 -24.36
C ASP A 52 1.88 -25.29 -25.42
N ARG A 53 0.93 -25.34 -26.35
CA ARG A 53 0.82 -24.35 -27.44
C ARG A 53 0.52 -22.92 -26.98
N PHE A 54 0.08 -22.71 -25.74
CA PHE A 54 -0.28 -21.40 -25.20
C PHE A 54 0.88 -20.70 -24.50
N ASP A 55 1.92 -21.42 -24.10
CA ASP A 55 3.08 -20.84 -23.42
C ASP A 55 3.79 -19.69 -24.19
N PRO A 56 3.89 -19.73 -25.54
CA PRO A 56 4.41 -18.59 -26.31
C PRO A 56 3.53 -17.33 -26.28
N HIS A 57 2.27 -17.45 -25.83
CA HIS A 57 1.27 -16.38 -25.76
C HIS A 57 0.84 -16.09 -24.32
N ALA A 58 1.73 -16.35 -23.36
CA ALA A 58 1.43 -16.22 -21.96
C ALA A 58 2.51 -15.48 -21.18
N VAL A 59 2.07 -14.76 -20.15
CA VAL A 59 2.91 -14.22 -19.10
C VAL A 59 3.01 -15.26 -17.99
N SER A 60 4.24 -15.68 -17.67
CA SER A 60 4.50 -16.56 -16.53
C SER A 60 4.75 -15.73 -15.28
N ILE A 61 4.18 -16.18 -14.17
CA ILE A 61 4.30 -15.51 -12.88
C ILE A 61 5.00 -16.46 -11.92
N ALA A 62 6.01 -15.95 -11.23
CA ALA A 62 6.78 -16.67 -10.23
C ALA A 62 6.44 -16.17 -8.83
N ALA A 63 6.37 -17.10 -7.87
CA ALA A 63 6.49 -16.83 -6.45
C ALA A 63 7.83 -17.38 -5.96
N LEU A 64 8.67 -16.52 -5.42
CA LEU A 64 10.01 -16.83 -4.92
C LEU A 64 10.05 -16.68 -3.40
N ASP A 65 10.76 -17.57 -2.71
CA ASP A 65 11.06 -17.41 -1.28
C ASP A 65 12.17 -16.37 -1.02
N ARG A 66 12.56 -16.16 0.24
CA ARG A 66 13.64 -15.23 0.63
C ARG A 66 15.02 -15.59 0.04
N ARG A 67 15.22 -16.84 -0.36
CA ARG A 67 16.47 -17.34 -0.94
C ARG A 67 16.44 -17.28 -2.47
N GLY A 68 15.33 -16.85 -3.06
CA GLY A 68 15.14 -16.80 -4.51
C GLY A 68 14.70 -18.13 -5.13
N ASN A 69 14.31 -19.13 -4.33
CA ASN A 69 13.83 -20.40 -4.87
C ASN A 69 12.39 -20.25 -5.37
N LEU A 70 12.08 -20.87 -6.51
CA LEU A 70 10.72 -20.94 -7.04
C LEU A 70 9.85 -21.87 -6.18
N VAL A 71 8.88 -21.28 -5.47
CA VAL A 71 7.96 -22.00 -4.58
C VAL A 71 6.54 -22.10 -5.13
N GLY A 72 6.18 -21.30 -6.14
CA GLY A 72 4.89 -21.36 -6.82
C GLY A 72 4.88 -20.59 -8.14
N THR A 73 3.86 -20.82 -8.94
CA THR A 73 3.69 -20.21 -10.26
C THR A 73 2.22 -20.13 -10.67
N ALA A 74 1.92 -19.20 -11.56
CA ALA A 74 0.68 -19.11 -12.30
C ALA A 74 0.97 -18.65 -13.74
N ARG A 75 0.07 -18.98 -14.68
CA ARG A 75 0.17 -18.56 -16.08
C ARG A 75 -1.02 -17.68 -16.44
N LEU A 76 -0.74 -16.57 -17.11
CA LEU A 76 -1.75 -15.71 -17.71
C LEU A 76 -1.64 -15.79 -19.24
N ILE A 77 -2.59 -16.45 -19.88
CA ILE A 77 -2.68 -16.51 -21.34
C ILE A 77 -3.39 -15.24 -21.80
N HIS A 78 -2.79 -14.49 -22.72
CA HIS A 78 -3.40 -13.33 -23.34
C HIS A 78 -3.92 -13.65 -24.74
N HIS A 79 -4.54 -12.67 -25.40
CA HIS A 79 -5.07 -12.85 -26.75
C HIS A 79 -4.06 -13.52 -27.67
N CYS A 80 -4.50 -14.57 -28.36
CA CYS A 80 -3.71 -15.39 -29.26
C CYS A 80 -4.60 -15.92 -30.40
N PRO A 81 -4.01 -16.49 -31.48
CA PRO A 81 -4.77 -17.01 -32.62
C PRO A 81 -5.70 -18.20 -32.31
N PHE A 82 -5.64 -18.74 -31.10
CA PHE A 82 -6.44 -19.88 -30.65
C PHE A 82 -7.49 -19.42 -29.63
N PRO A 83 -8.68 -20.06 -29.58
CA PRO A 83 -9.58 -19.88 -28.45
C PRO A 83 -8.87 -20.20 -27.13
N LEU A 84 -9.11 -19.37 -26.11
CA LEU A 84 -8.60 -19.64 -24.77
C LEU A 84 -9.22 -20.94 -24.23
N PRO A 85 -8.48 -21.79 -23.49
CA PRO A 85 -8.98 -23.10 -23.08
C PRO A 85 -10.35 -23.09 -22.38
N THR A 86 -10.59 -22.12 -21.50
CA THR A 86 -11.85 -21.94 -20.78
C THR A 86 -12.96 -21.37 -21.67
N PHE A 87 -12.60 -20.61 -22.73
CA PHE A 87 -13.56 -20.04 -23.66
C PHE A 87 -14.38 -21.13 -24.35
N ASP A 88 -13.74 -22.23 -24.76
CA ASP A 88 -14.40 -23.35 -25.42
C ASP A 88 -15.43 -24.05 -24.51
N LEU A 89 -15.24 -23.99 -23.19
CA LEU A 89 -16.14 -24.58 -22.20
C LEU A 89 -17.38 -23.72 -21.90
N ALA A 90 -17.37 -22.44 -22.29
CA ALA A 90 -18.46 -21.52 -21.99
C ALA A 90 -19.77 -21.87 -22.73
N ALA A 91 -20.89 -21.31 -22.28
CA ALA A 91 -22.17 -21.43 -22.96
C ALA A 91 -22.13 -20.75 -24.34
N PRO A 92 -22.87 -21.26 -25.34
CA PRO A 92 -22.86 -20.72 -26.70
C PRO A 92 -23.12 -19.20 -26.77
N GLU A 93 -24.05 -18.69 -25.96
CA GLU A 93 -24.42 -17.28 -25.92
C GLU A 93 -23.28 -16.40 -25.38
N TRP A 94 -22.50 -16.93 -24.44
CA TRP A 94 -21.35 -16.22 -23.89
C TRP A 94 -20.21 -16.17 -24.91
N ARG A 95 -19.96 -17.28 -25.60
CA ARG A 95 -18.95 -17.36 -26.68
C ARG A 95 -19.28 -16.42 -27.82
N GLU A 96 -20.53 -16.39 -28.29
CA GLU A 96 -20.91 -15.52 -29.41
C GLU A 96 -20.68 -14.04 -29.06
N ARG A 97 -21.03 -13.63 -27.84
CA ARG A 97 -20.86 -12.25 -27.37
C ARG A 97 -19.39 -11.80 -27.31
N HIS A 98 -18.46 -12.70 -26.99
CA HIS A 98 -17.06 -12.37 -26.76
C HIS A 98 -16.10 -12.99 -27.80
N ARG A 99 -16.63 -13.51 -28.91
CA ARG A 99 -15.87 -14.23 -29.95
C ARG A 99 -14.70 -13.42 -30.50
N THR A 100 -14.85 -12.10 -30.58
CA THR A 100 -13.87 -11.18 -31.16
C THR A 100 -13.28 -10.23 -30.12
N ASP A 101 -13.47 -10.47 -28.82
CA ASP A 101 -12.95 -9.59 -27.76
C ASP A 101 -11.44 -9.84 -27.58
N PRO A 102 -10.56 -8.89 -27.97
CA PRO A 102 -9.11 -9.07 -27.84
C PRO A 102 -8.62 -8.82 -26.41
N HIS A 103 -9.50 -8.40 -25.50
CA HIS A 103 -9.18 -8.08 -24.11
C HIS A 103 -9.52 -9.21 -23.13
N LEU A 104 -9.85 -10.40 -23.65
CA LEU A 104 -9.97 -11.62 -22.85
C LEU A 104 -8.59 -12.18 -22.48
N VAL A 105 -8.43 -12.57 -21.22
CA VAL A 105 -7.26 -13.29 -20.74
C VAL A 105 -7.68 -14.47 -19.88
N GLU A 106 -6.82 -15.47 -19.74
CA GLU A 106 -7.10 -16.67 -18.95
C GLU A 106 -6.01 -16.98 -17.92
N SER A 107 -6.43 -17.21 -16.67
CA SER A 107 -5.58 -17.80 -15.63
C SER A 107 -5.54 -19.31 -15.79
N SER A 108 -4.34 -19.87 -15.89
CA SER A 108 -4.13 -21.32 -15.92
C SER A 108 -2.87 -21.73 -15.15
N ARG A 109 -2.66 -23.04 -15.00
CA ARG A 109 -1.44 -23.65 -14.44
C ARG A 109 -1.02 -23.07 -13.08
N PHE A 110 -2.00 -22.81 -12.21
CA PHE A 110 -1.74 -22.40 -10.83
C PHE A 110 -1.12 -23.56 -10.05
N ALA A 111 0.13 -23.42 -9.65
CA ALA A 111 0.92 -24.47 -9.04
C ALA A 111 1.74 -23.94 -7.84
N MET A 112 1.83 -24.71 -6.76
CA MET A 112 2.72 -24.45 -5.63
C MET A 112 3.56 -25.69 -5.37
N SER A 113 4.81 -25.55 -4.95
CA SER A 113 5.68 -26.68 -4.59
C SER A 113 5.16 -27.45 -3.37
N ARG A 114 5.61 -28.71 -3.22
CA ARG A 114 5.08 -29.68 -2.24
C ARG A 114 5.13 -29.18 -0.81
N ASP A 115 6.20 -28.51 -0.45
CA ASP A 115 6.45 -28.00 0.91
C ASP A 115 5.43 -26.94 1.35
N PHE A 116 4.69 -26.37 0.39
CA PHE A 116 3.66 -25.37 0.61
C PHE A 116 2.25 -25.87 0.27
N ARG A 117 2.09 -27.17 -0.06
CA ARG A 117 0.79 -27.83 -0.24
C ARG A 117 0.46 -28.67 1.01
N LEU A 118 -0.56 -28.27 1.76
CA LEU A 118 -0.95 -28.98 2.99
C LEU A 118 -1.99 -30.08 2.74
N SER A 119 -2.20 -30.91 3.77
CA SER A 119 -3.25 -31.94 3.81
C SER A 119 -4.66 -31.33 3.79
N ALA A 120 -5.68 -32.13 3.47
CA ALA A 120 -7.08 -31.69 3.44
C ALA A 120 -7.61 -31.16 4.79
N LEU A 121 -7.01 -31.58 5.92
CA LEU A 121 -7.38 -31.13 7.27
C LEU A 121 -6.88 -29.69 7.54
N ASP A 122 -5.67 -29.38 7.08
CA ASP A 122 -5.08 -28.05 7.23
C ASP A 122 -5.78 -27.02 6.35
N PHE A 123 -6.24 -27.44 5.17
CA PHE A 123 -7.07 -26.60 4.31
C PHE A 123 -8.32 -26.11 5.04
N LYS A 124 -9.02 -26.96 5.80
CA LYS A 124 -10.20 -26.52 6.58
C LYS A 124 -9.84 -25.47 7.64
N ARG A 125 -8.68 -25.60 8.30
CA ARG A 125 -8.22 -24.64 9.32
C ARG A 125 -7.85 -23.30 8.69
N GLU A 126 -7.11 -23.30 7.59
CA GLU A 126 -6.79 -22.09 6.83
C GLU A 126 -8.05 -21.40 6.30
N MET A 127 -9.04 -22.16 5.85
CA MET A 127 -10.32 -21.61 5.39
C MET A 127 -11.12 -20.95 6.52
N ALA A 128 -11.08 -21.52 7.73
CA ALA A 128 -11.69 -20.91 8.90
C ALA A 128 -10.99 -19.59 9.29
N PHE A 129 -9.66 -19.57 9.20
CA PHE A 129 -8.86 -18.36 9.42
C PHE A 129 -9.17 -17.27 8.38
N PHE A 130 -9.16 -17.63 7.09
CA PHE A 130 -9.52 -16.74 5.98
C PHE A 130 -10.89 -16.10 6.19
N ARG A 131 -11.89 -16.91 6.58
CA ARG A 131 -13.25 -16.45 6.86
C ARG A 131 -13.29 -15.39 7.95
N ARG A 132 -12.49 -15.57 9.00
CA ARG A 132 -12.46 -14.68 10.17
C ARG A 132 -11.72 -13.38 9.89
N ASN A 133 -10.63 -13.43 9.12
CA ASN A 133 -9.67 -12.32 9.06
C ASN A 133 -9.64 -11.57 7.71
N LEU A 134 -10.02 -12.23 6.60
CA LEU A 134 -9.86 -11.70 5.25
C LEU A 134 -11.16 -11.65 4.42
N GLY A 135 -12.25 -12.29 4.89
CA GLY A 135 -13.56 -12.21 4.23
C GLY A 135 -14.13 -10.79 4.16
N ALA A 136 -15.11 -10.58 3.26
CA ALA A 136 -15.91 -9.36 3.25
C ALA A 136 -16.63 -9.17 4.60
N PRO A 137 -16.78 -7.93 5.10
CA PRO A 137 -17.44 -7.67 6.39
C PRO A 137 -18.88 -8.23 6.33
N SER A 138 -19.16 -9.24 7.14
CA SER A 138 -20.54 -9.65 7.41
C SER A 138 -21.14 -8.67 8.41
N SER A 139 -22.45 -8.42 8.31
CA SER A 139 -23.23 -7.62 9.26
C SER A 139 -23.26 -8.17 10.70
N ALA A 140 -22.60 -9.29 10.98
CA ALA A 140 -22.52 -9.88 12.31
C ALA A 140 -21.23 -9.50 13.05
N GLY A 141 -21.26 -8.36 13.75
CA GLY A 141 -20.40 -8.01 14.88
C GLY A 141 -18.87 -7.91 14.65
N PRO A 142 -18.11 -7.32 15.60
CA PRO A 142 -16.66 -7.29 15.53
C PRO A 142 -16.10 -8.70 15.79
N ALA A 143 -15.42 -9.27 14.79
CA ALA A 143 -14.66 -10.50 14.96
C ALA A 143 -13.49 -10.27 15.95
N PRO A 144 -13.16 -11.23 16.84
CA PRO A 144 -12.01 -11.11 17.72
C PRO A 144 -10.71 -11.00 16.90
N ALA A 145 -9.83 -10.09 17.33
CA ALA A 145 -8.56 -9.80 16.68
C ALA A 145 -7.79 -11.09 16.34
N PRO A 146 -7.19 -11.20 15.13
CA PRO A 146 -6.33 -12.34 14.81
C PRO A 146 -5.12 -12.37 15.76
N ALA A 147 -4.79 -13.57 16.24
CA ALA A 147 -3.47 -13.82 16.80
C ALA A 147 -2.44 -13.80 15.66
N SER A 148 -1.33 -13.14 15.92
CA SER A 148 -0.30 -12.67 15.00
C SER A 148 0.59 -13.74 14.33
N GLY A 149 0.25 -15.03 14.41
CA GLY A 149 1.16 -16.12 13.99
C GLY A 149 0.68 -17.00 12.82
N ASP A 150 -0.50 -16.77 12.27
CA ASP A 150 -1.31 -17.86 11.68
C ASP A 150 -1.59 -17.77 10.17
N LEU A 151 -1.04 -16.78 9.45
CA LEU A 151 -1.13 -16.78 7.97
C LEU A 151 -0.09 -17.75 7.41
N SER A 152 -0.55 -18.92 6.96
CA SER A 152 0.36 -19.89 6.36
C SER A 152 1.03 -19.32 5.11
N ALA A 153 2.25 -19.78 4.86
CA ALA A 153 2.99 -19.48 3.64
C ALA A 153 2.17 -19.79 2.37
N ARG A 154 1.38 -20.87 2.38
CA ARG A 154 0.48 -21.24 1.30
C ARG A 154 -0.53 -20.15 0.97
N VAL A 155 -1.15 -19.57 1.99
CA VAL A 155 -2.13 -18.48 1.82
C VAL A 155 -1.45 -17.25 1.19
N LEU A 156 -0.26 -16.90 1.66
CA LEU A 156 0.50 -15.77 1.13
C LEU A 156 0.88 -16.00 -0.33
N ILE A 157 1.35 -17.22 -0.67
CA ILE A 157 1.65 -17.61 -2.05
C ILE A 157 0.38 -17.55 -2.91
N PHE A 158 -0.74 -18.05 -2.41
CA PHE A 158 -2.01 -18.04 -3.13
C PHE A 158 -2.48 -16.61 -3.47
N LEU A 159 -2.51 -15.74 -2.46
CA LEU A 159 -2.94 -14.36 -2.61
C LEU A 159 -1.99 -13.55 -3.47
N GLY A 160 -0.67 -13.74 -3.30
CA GLY A 160 0.33 -13.07 -4.10
C GLY A 160 0.29 -13.48 -5.56
N LEU A 161 0.21 -14.78 -5.87
CA LEU A 161 0.04 -15.25 -7.26
C LEU A 161 -1.27 -14.72 -7.85
N SER A 162 -2.39 -14.79 -7.12
CA SER A 162 -3.68 -14.28 -7.60
C SER A 162 -3.63 -12.79 -7.94
N HIS A 163 -3.07 -11.98 -7.04
CA HIS A 163 -2.91 -10.54 -7.27
C HIS A 163 -1.95 -10.25 -8.43
N ALA A 164 -0.81 -10.95 -8.50
CA ALA A 164 0.15 -10.79 -9.60
C ALA A 164 -0.47 -11.10 -10.97
N THR A 165 -1.31 -12.15 -11.04
CA THR A 165 -2.01 -12.51 -12.28
C THR A 165 -3.02 -11.47 -12.71
N ILE A 166 -3.83 -10.97 -11.79
CA ILE A 166 -4.82 -9.93 -12.07
C ILE A 166 -4.16 -8.59 -12.38
N ALA A 167 -3.07 -8.23 -11.69
CA ALA A 167 -2.28 -7.05 -11.99
C ALA A 167 -1.63 -7.13 -13.38
N SER A 168 -1.14 -8.31 -13.77
CA SER A 168 -0.56 -8.53 -15.10
C SER A 168 -1.63 -8.44 -16.19
N ALA A 169 -2.82 -8.99 -15.95
CA ALA A 169 -3.99 -8.84 -16.82
C ALA A 169 -4.36 -7.36 -17.01
N ARG A 170 -4.38 -6.58 -15.91
CA ARG A 170 -4.64 -5.14 -15.96
C ARG A 170 -3.60 -4.39 -16.79
N ALA A 171 -2.32 -4.72 -16.62
CA ALA A 171 -1.23 -4.12 -17.38
C ALA A 171 -1.33 -4.40 -18.89
N LEU A 172 -1.93 -5.53 -19.27
CA LEU A 172 -2.23 -5.90 -20.67
C LEU A 172 -3.52 -5.25 -21.21
N GLY A 173 -4.23 -4.46 -20.40
CA GLY A 173 -5.51 -3.86 -20.80
C GLY A 173 -6.66 -4.87 -20.91
N ALA A 174 -6.61 -5.96 -20.13
CA ALA A 174 -7.65 -6.98 -20.13
C ALA A 174 -8.97 -6.45 -19.52
N SER A 175 -10.09 -6.76 -20.15
CA SER A 175 -11.45 -6.45 -19.70
C SER A 175 -11.99 -7.58 -18.81
N TRP A 176 -11.80 -8.82 -19.25
CA TRP A 176 -12.33 -10.02 -18.62
C TRP A 176 -11.23 -11.06 -18.37
N HIS A 177 -11.36 -11.73 -17.25
CA HIS A 177 -10.49 -12.83 -16.85
C HIS A 177 -11.28 -14.13 -16.81
N LEU A 178 -10.79 -15.14 -17.52
CA LEU A 178 -11.36 -16.47 -17.58
C LEU A 178 -10.60 -17.44 -16.68
N MET A 179 -11.32 -18.41 -16.14
CA MET A 179 -10.77 -19.51 -15.35
C MET A 179 -11.72 -20.71 -15.35
N ALA A 180 -11.19 -21.90 -15.62
CA ALA A 180 -11.85 -23.16 -15.29
C ALA A 180 -11.43 -23.61 -13.88
N ALA A 181 -12.37 -23.70 -12.94
CA ALA A 181 -12.08 -23.97 -11.53
C ALA A 181 -13.04 -24.99 -10.91
N GLU A 182 -12.58 -25.66 -9.85
CA GLU A 182 -13.51 -26.40 -8.99
C GLU A 182 -14.44 -25.44 -8.23
N ARG A 183 -15.64 -25.91 -7.92
CA ARG A 183 -16.63 -25.14 -7.15
C ARG A 183 -16.10 -24.68 -5.79
N SER A 184 -15.27 -25.47 -5.13
CA SER A 184 -14.66 -25.16 -3.83
C SER A 184 -13.75 -23.92 -3.91
N LEU A 185 -12.89 -23.87 -4.93
CA LEU A 185 -12.02 -22.73 -5.22
C LEU A 185 -12.84 -21.49 -5.61
N TRP A 186 -13.86 -21.64 -6.45
CA TRP A 186 -14.75 -20.52 -6.80
C TRP A 186 -15.45 -19.92 -5.57
N ILE A 187 -15.99 -20.74 -4.67
CA ILE A 187 -16.62 -20.26 -3.42
C ILE A 187 -15.61 -19.46 -2.59
N LEU A 188 -14.36 -19.94 -2.52
CA LEU A 188 -13.28 -19.26 -1.83
C LEU A 188 -13.01 -17.88 -2.45
N LEU A 189 -12.81 -17.82 -3.77
CA LEU A 189 -12.56 -16.58 -4.49
C LEU A 189 -13.69 -15.56 -4.27
N LYS A 190 -14.94 -15.99 -4.49
CA LYS A 190 -16.14 -15.15 -4.35
C LYS A 190 -16.29 -14.54 -2.96
N ARG A 191 -16.01 -15.31 -1.90
CA ARG A 191 -16.09 -14.83 -0.50
C ARG A 191 -15.03 -13.79 -0.15
N ASN A 192 -13.93 -13.76 -0.89
CA ASN A 192 -12.85 -12.78 -0.73
C ASN A 192 -12.96 -11.61 -1.72
N GLY A 193 -14.14 -11.39 -2.30
CA GLY A 193 -14.41 -10.28 -3.20
C GLY A 193 -14.03 -10.53 -4.66
N MET A 194 -13.32 -11.62 -4.99
CA MET A 194 -13.02 -11.98 -6.38
C MET A 194 -14.26 -12.60 -7.04
N ARG A 195 -15.08 -11.74 -7.65
CA ARG A 195 -16.37 -12.09 -8.25
C ARG A 195 -16.19 -12.67 -9.64
N PHE A 196 -16.05 -13.98 -9.68
CA PHE A 196 -16.17 -14.79 -10.88
C PHE A 196 -17.61 -15.29 -11.03
N GLU A 197 -18.19 -15.16 -12.21
CA GLU A 197 -19.53 -15.64 -12.55
C GLU A 197 -19.43 -16.86 -13.45
N PRO A 198 -20.26 -17.90 -13.25
CA PRO A 198 -20.26 -19.07 -14.10
C PRO A 198 -20.73 -18.67 -15.51
N ILE A 199 -19.97 -19.07 -16.53
CA ILE A 199 -20.27 -18.76 -17.93
C ILE A 199 -20.67 -20.00 -18.74
N GLY A 200 -20.77 -21.16 -18.11
CA GLY A 200 -21.09 -22.44 -18.74
C GLY A 200 -21.35 -23.54 -17.71
N PRO A 201 -21.69 -24.76 -18.16
CA PRO A 201 -21.99 -25.89 -17.28
C PRO A 201 -20.73 -26.45 -16.61
N GLU A 202 -20.91 -27.22 -15.54
CA GLU A 202 -19.84 -28.03 -14.96
C GLU A 202 -19.52 -29.21 -15.90
N VAL A 203 -18.25 -29.38 -16.24
CA VAL A 203 -17.75 -30.37 -17.20
C VAL A 203 -16.58 -31.16 -16.61
N GLU A 204 -16.30 -32.33 -17.19
CA GLU A 204 -15.10 -33.11 -16.86
C GLU A 204 -13.91 -32.57 -17.66
N TYR A 205 -13.07 -31.77 -17.01
CA TYR A 205 -11.90 -31.10 -17.60
C TYR A 205 -10.78 -31.05 -16.54
N HIS A 206 -9.90 -32.06 -16.54
CA HIS A 206 -8.92 -32.28 -15.46
C HIS A 206 -9.59 -32.30 -14.07
N GLY A 207 -10.68 -33.07 -13.96
CA GLY A 207 -11.63 -33.06 -12.85
C GLY A 207 -12.92 -32.29 -13.16
N ARG A 208 -13.86 -32.30 -12.22
CA ARG A 208 -15.10 -31.50 -12.31
C ARG A 208 -14.76 -30.00 -12.23
N ARG A 209 -14.98 -29.27 -13.32
CA ARG A 209 -14.69 -27.83 -13.43
C ARG A 209 -15.87 -27.08 -14.02
N THR A 210 -16.09 -25.87 -13.54
CA THR A 210 -17.01 -24.92 -14.14
C THR A 210 -16.20 -23.79 -14.75
N PRO A 211 -16.53 -23.32 -15.97
CA PRO A 211 -15.90 -22.14 -16.56
C PRO A 211 -16.50 -20.88 -15.93
N TYR A 212 -15.62 -19.94 -15.59
CA TYR A 212 -15.99 -18.67 -14.99
C TYR A 212 -15.37 -17.48 -15.71
N ALA A 213 -16.04 -16.32 -15.64
CA ALA A 213 -15.51 -15.02 -16.06
C ALA A 213 -15.68 -13.97 -14.95
N GLY A 214 -14.72 -13.06 -14.82
CA GLY A 214 -14.83 -11.88 -13.95
C GLY A 214 -14.30 -10.63 -14.63
N GLN A 215 -14.83 -9.46 -14.26
CA GLN A 215 -14.29 -8.18 -14.75
C GLN A 215 -12.97 -7.87 -14.08
N ASN A 216 -11.94 -7.61 -14.88
CA ASN A 216 -10.56 -7.51 -14.39
C ASN A 216 -10.36 -6.36 -13.39
N GLU A 217 -10.99 -5.21 -13.63
CA GLU A 217 -10.89 -4.07 -12.70
C GLU A 217 -11.51 -4.38 -11.33
N ASP A 218 -12.69 -5.00 -11.28
CA ASP A 218 -13.32 -5.41 -10.02
C ASP A 218 -12.46 -6.39 -9.22
N MET A 219 -11.84 -7.34 -9.92
CA MET A 219 -10.93 -8.30 -9.31
C MET A 219 -9.63 -7.64 -8.85
N PHE A 220 -9.12 -6.65 -9.59
CA PHE A 220 -7.93 -5.91 -9.20
C PHE A 220 -8.20 -5.14 -7.91
N GLN A 221 -9.29 -4.38 -7.85
CA GLN A 221 -9.71 -3.67 -6.64
C GLN A 221 -9.86 -4.61 -5.44
N SER A 222 -10.48 -5.77 -5.66
CA SER A 222 -10.69 -6.77 -4.60
C SER A 222 -9.39 -7.40 -4.11
N THR A 223 -8.51 -7.83 -5.01
CA THR A 223 -7.22 -8.43 -4.64
C THR A 223 -6.26 -7.42 -4.04
N GLN A 224 -6.27 -6.17 -4.52
CA GLN A 224 -5.53 -5.08 -3.92
C GLN A 224 -6.01 -4.83 -2.49
N ALA A 225 -7.33 -4.76 -2.24
CA ALA A 225 -7.87 -4.60 -0.89
C ALA A 225 -7.47 -5.74 0.06
N VAL A 226 -7.49 -7.00 -0.41
CA VAL A 226 -7.05 -8.16 0.37
C VAL A 226 -5.54 -8.10 0.65
N GLN A 227 -4.73 -7.79 -0.35
CA GLN A 227 -3.28 -7.62 -0.20
C GLN A 227 -2.97 -6.53 0.84
N THR A 228 -3.66 -5.38 0.75
CA THR A 228 -3.57 -4.28 1.71
C THR A 228 -3.86 -4.75 3.14
N ARG A 229 -4.94 -5.52 3.34
CA ARG A 229 -5.29 -6.07 4.66
C ARG A 229 -4.22 -7.02 5.20
N VAL A 230 -3.70 -7.90 4.35
CA VAL A 230 -2.65 -8.86 4.73
C VAL A 230 -1.35 -8.14 5.08
N VAL A 231 -0.89 -7.21 4.24
CA VAL A 231 0.31 -6.41 4.51
C VAL A 231 0.16 -5.63 5.81
N THR A 232 -1.00 -5.01 6.03
CA THR A 232 -1.31 -4.30 7.28
C THR A 232 -1.24 -5.23 8.49
N MET A 233 -1.81 -6.44 8.38
CA MET A 233 -1.80 -7.42 9.46
C MET A 233 -0.36 -7.86 9.81
N LEU A 234 0.44 -8.20 8.80
CA LEU A 234 1.84 -8.59 8.99
C LEU A 234 2.70 -7.45 9.55
N ALA A 235 2.39 -6.20 9.21
CA ALA A 235 3.13 -5.03 9.70
C ALA A 235 2.74 -4.56 11.11
N ARG A 236 1.51 -4.88 11.57
CA ARG A 236 1.03 -4.54 12.93
C ARG A 236 1.86 -5.16 14.05
N GLU A 237 2.69 -6.15 13.74
CA GLU A 237 3.40 -6.96 14.73
C GLU A 237 4.81 -6.47 15.05
N SER A 238 5.41 -5.65 14.18
CA SER A 238 6.85 -5.42 14.25
C SER A 238 7.26 -4.05 14.80
N GLY A 239 6.36 -3.05 14.83
CA GLY A 239 6.74 -1.65 15.12
C GLY A 239 7.97 -1.20 14.33
N ALA A 240 8.21 -1.84 13.18
CA ALA A 240 9.50 -1.86 12.54
C ALA A 240 9.61 -0.70 11.56
N ILE A 241 10.86 -0.30 11.36
CA ILE A 241 11.29 0.60 10.31
C ILE A 241 10.71 0.12 8.98
N PRO A 242 10.11 1.02 8.16
CA PRO A 242 9.54 0.65 6.88
C PRO A 242 10.54 -0.12 6.01
N VAL A 243 10.04 -1.13 5.31
CA VAL A 243 10.87 -1.97 4.44
C VAL A 243 11.61 -1.11 3.41
N GLY A 244 12.93 -1.25 3.34
CA GLY A 244 13.79 -0.51 2.41
C GLY A 244 14.40 0.78 2.99
N VAL A 245 14.01 1.17 4.20
CA VAL A 245 14.68 2.26 4.96
C VAL A 245 15.81 1.68 5.79
N GLN A 246 17.00 2.26 5.70
CA GLN A 246 18.13 1.82 6.54
C GLN A 246 18.07 2.51 7.91
N GLU A 247 18.33 1.76 8.98
CA GLU A 247 18.43 2.30 10.35
C GLU A 247 19.39 3.48 10.46
N LYS A 248 20.53 3.40 9.77
CA LYS A 248 21.53 4.47 9.73
C LYS A 248 20.96 5.78 9.17
N ASP A 249 20.08 5.70 8.16
CA ASP A 249 19.53 6.89 7.51
C ASP A 249 18.59 7.64 8.47
N LEU A 250 17.84 6.89 9.29
CA LEU A 250 16.99 7.44 10.36
C LEU A 250 17.84 7.96 11.53
N ALA A 251 18.89 7.23 11.91
CA ALA A 251 19.80 7.64 12.98
C ALA A 251 20.56 8.93 12.63
N GLU A 252 21.02 9.06 11.38
CA GLU A 252 21.71 10.26 10.88
C GLU A 252 20.76 11.44 10.65
N ALA A 253 19.48 11.18 10.37
CA ALA A 253 18.46 12.22 10.37
C ALA A 253 18.31 12.82 11.78
N GLY A 254 18.47 12.00 12.83
CA GLY A 254 18.87 12.39 14.18
C GLY A 254 17.88 13.23 14.99
N THR A 255 17.77 12.94 16.28
CA THR A 255 17.00 13.76 17.24
C THR A 255 17.54 15.18 17.32
N PHE A 256 16.67 16.17 17.49
CA PHE A 256 17.07 17.53 17.87
C PHE A 256 16.09 18.17 18.83
N ARG A 257 16.51 19.26 19.47
CA ARG A 257 15.67 20.05 20.38
C ARG A 257 15.42 21.45 19.84
N LEU A 258 14.21 21.95 20.02
CA LEU A 258 13.81 23.32 19.66
C LEU A 258 12.69 23.79 20.59
N GLY A 259 12.84 24.97 21.21
CA GLY A 259 11.80 25.56 22.06
C GLY A 259 11.36 24.70 23.25
N GLY A 260 12.29 23.94 23.85
CA GLY A 260 11.99 23.01 24.95
C GLY A 260 11.32 21.70 24.54
N LEU A 261 11.16 21.46 23.23
CA LEU A 261 10.64 20.23 22.66
C LEU A 261 11.77 19.37 22.10
N SER A 262 11.60 18.05 22.13
CA SER A 262 12.48 17.08 21.46
C SER A 262 11.76 16.51 20.24
N PHE A 263 12.43 16.46 19.09
CA PHE A 263 11.89 15.93 17.85
C PHE A 263 12.57 14.60 17.53
N ASN A 264 11.77 13.56 17.30
CA ASN A 264 12.25 12.18 17.18
C ASN A 264 11.54 11.45 16.04
N VAL A 265 12.13 10.35 15.57
CA VAL A 265 11.42 9.34 14.77
C VAL A 265 10.82 8.31 15.71
N ALA A 266 9.52 8.02 15.57
CA ALA A 266 8.88 6.93 16.29
C ALA A 266 9.20 5.59 15.61
N SER A 267 10.18 4.87 16.15
CA SER A 267 10.70 3.61 15.60
C SER A 267 10.45 2.39 16.48
N THR A 268 9.87 2.57 17.66
CA THR A 268 9.52 1.47 18.58
C THR A 268 8.00 1.28 18.61
N PRO A 269 7.50 0.05 18.86
CA PRO A 269 6.06 -0.19 19.02
C PRO A 269 5.40 0.77 20.02
N GLY A 270 6.05 1.03 21.16
CA GLY A 270 5.54 1.96 22.17
C GLY A 270 5.51 3.41 21.70
N SER A 271 6.51 3.89 20.97
CA SER A 271 6.49 5.25 20.41
C SER A 271 5.46 5.41 19.30
N VAL A 272 5.25 4.38 18.46
CA VAL A 272 4.26 4.39 17.39
C VAL A 272 2.84 4.32 17.95
N ASP A 273 2.61 3.57 19.03
CA ASP A 273 1.30 3.55 19.71
C ASP A 273 0.93 4.95 20.22
N ARG A 274 1.88 5.69 20.83
CA ARG A 274 1.66 7.07 21.26
C ARG A 274 1.27 8.01 20.10
N VAL A 275 1.82 7.79 18.90
CA VAL A 275 1.42 8.53 17.69
C VAL A 275 -0.03 8.26 17.34
N PHE A 276 -0.47 6.99 17.36
CA PHE A 276 -1.85 6.62 17.03
C PHE A 276 -2.86 7.16 18.05
N VAL A 277 -2.48 7.18 19.33
CA VAL A 277 -3.29 7.80 20.40
C VAL A 277 -3.44 9.30 20.16
N LEU A 278 -2.34 10.03 19.89
CA LEU A 278 -2.42 11.47 19.63
C LEU A 278 -3.26 11.78 18.39
N ARG A 279 -3.09 11.02 17.31
CA ARG A 279 -3.91 11.19 16.09
C ARG A 279 -5.40 10.93 16.37
N HIS A 280 -5.72 9.93 17.19
CA HIS A 280 -7.09 9.67 17.60
C HIS A 280 -7.67 10.86 18.36
N GLN A 281 -6.96 11.36 19.39
CA GLN A 281 -7.38 12.53 20.15
C GLN A 281 -7.63 13.73 19.24
N ALA A 282 -6.67 14.06 18.37
CA ALA A 282 -6.84 15.17 17.44
C ALA A 282 -8.05 14.96 16.52
N TYR A 283 -8.10 13.87 15.74
CA TYR A 283 -9.10 13.73 14.68
C TYR A 283 -10.48 13.29 15.17
N ALA A 284 -10.55 12.38 16.14
CA ALA A 284 -11.82 11.87 16.66
C ALA A 284 -12.39 12.74 17.79
N GLU A 285 -11.54 13.23 18.70
CA GLU A 285 -11.99 13.95 19.88
C GLU A 285 -12.03 15.47 19.67
N ASP A 286 -10.95 16.08 19.18
CA ASP A 286 -10.85 17.54 19.04
C ASP A 286 -11.60 18.04 17.79
N PHE A 287 -11.43 17.37 16.65
CA PHE A 287 -12.03 17.80 15.37
C PHE A 287 -13.30 17.04 14.96
N LYS A 288 -13.65 15.95 15.64
CA LYS A 288 -14.85 15.13 15.34
C LYS A 288 -14.95 14.65 13.88
N LEU A 289 -13.81 14.38 13.24
CA LEU A 289 -13.70 13.96 11.83
C LEU A 289 -13.89 12.46 11.63
N ILE A 290 -13.79 11.66 12.69
CA ILE A 290 -13.85 10.20 12.64
C ILE A 290 -15.20 9.72 13.19
N PRO A 291 -16.00 8.94 12.42
CA PRO A 291 -17.26 8.38 12.90
C PRO A 291 -17.09 7.49 14.13
N ALA A 292 -18.06 7.50 15.05
CA ALA A 292 -18.00 6.74 16.31
C ALA A 292 -17.70 5.23 16.13
N ALA A 293 -18.21 4.62 15.05
CA ALA A 293 -17.97 3.21 14.73
C ALA A 293 -16.48 2.88 14.46
N ALA A 294 -15.67 3.88 14.09
CA ALA A 294 -14.24 3.75 13.83
C ALA A 294 -13.36 4.09 15.05
N GLN A 295 -13.94 4.31 16.24
CA GLN A 295 -13.24 4.75 17.46
C GLN A 295 -12.96 3.63 18.48
N ALA A 296 -13.18 2.36 18.12
CA ALA A 296 -13.27 1.24 19.07
C ALA A 296 -12.02 0.96 19.94
N ASP A 297 -10.81 1.31 19.49
CA ASP A 297 -9.55 1.06 20.21
C ASP A 297 -8.76 2.33 20.58
N ALA A 298 -9.37 3.51 20.44
CA ALA A 298 -8.77 4.82 20.70
C ALA A 298 -7.45 5.09 19.96
N ARG A 299 -7.26 4.49 18.77
CA ARG A 299 -6.03 4.61 17.96
C ARG A 299 -6.38 4.93 16.50
N ASP A 300 -5.90 6.05 15.97
CA ASP A 300 -6.05 6.37 14.54
C ASP A 300 -4.87 5.79 13.75
N ARG A 301 -5.15 4.69 13.03
CA ARG A 301 -4.19 3.96 12.20
C ARG A 301 -4.85 3.35 10.97
N ASP A 302 -4.12 3.30 9.87
CA ASP A 302 -4.55 2.73 8.58
C ASP A 302 -3.44 1.85 7.96
N ALA A 303 -3.70 1.34 6.76
CA ALA A 303 -2.79 0.41 6.08
C ALA A 303 -1.45 1.03 5.68
N HIS A 304 -1.37 2.35 5.55
CA HIS A 304 -0.18 3.05 5.09
C HIS A 304 0.81 3.31 6.23
N ASP A 305 0.40 3.18 7.49
CA ASP A 305 1.29 3.37 8.65
C ASP A 305 2.45 2.37 8.66
N ALA A 306 2.25 1.17 8.10
CA ALA A 306 3.29 0.16 7.90
C ALA A 306 4.45 0.61 7.00
N TRP A 307 4.18 1.57 6.11
CA TRP A 307 5.12 2.09 5.12
C TRP A 307 5.49 3.54 5.42
N SER A 308 5.24 3.97 6.65
CA SER A 308 5.37 5.37 7.04
C SER A 308 6.49 5.60 8.02
N VAL A 309 7.17 6.72 7.84
CA VAL A 309 7.99 7.31 8.89
C VAL A 309 7.12 8.26 9.70
N HIS A 310 7.05 8.02 11.00
CA HIS A 310 6.35 8.86 11.95
C HIS A 310 7.34 9.74 12.69
N VAL A 311 7.16 11.05 12.63
CA VAL A 311 7.96 12.01 13.40
C VAL A 311 7.12 12.53 14.54
N THR A 312 7.70 12.58 15.74
CA THR A 312 7.08 13.12 16.95
C THR A 312 7.76 14.40 17.41
N ALA A 313 6.98 15.27 18.04
CA ALA A 313 7.43 16.34 18.92
C ALA A 313 7.03 15.97 20.34
N GLU A 314 8.01 15.86 21.24
CA GLU A 314 7.81 15.50 22.63
C GLU A 314 8.14 16.68 23.55
N ASP A 315 7.34 16.88 24.60
CA ASP A 315 7.61 17.90 25.62
C ASP A 315 8.72 17.46 26.60
N GLY A 316 9.02 18.33 27.57
CA GLY A 316 10.08 18.09 28.56
C GLY A 316 9.86 16.88 29.47
N VAL A 317 8.66 16.29 29.48
CA VAL A 317 8.32 15.08 30.23
C VAL A 317 8.11 13.86 29.32
N GLY A 318 8.39 13.97 28.01
CA GLY A 318 8.32 12.88 27.05
C GLY A 318 6.92 12.59 26.49
N ARG A 319 5.95 13.49 26.69
CA ARG A 319 4.61 13.35 26.08
C ARG A 319 4.66 13.80 24.63
N VAL A 320 4.07 13.03 23.73
CA VAL A 320 3.94 13.40 22.31
C VAL A 320 2.88 14.49 22.20
N VAL A 321 3.30 15.70 21.82
CA VAL A 321 2.44 16.89 21.66
C VAL A 321 2.23 17.27 20.20
N GLY A 322 2.95 16.63 19.28
CA GLY A 322 2.78 16.78 17.84
C GLY A 322 3.31 15.57 17.08
N THR A 323 2.72 15.28 15.92
CA THR A 323 3.19 14.22 15.03
C THR A 323 2.86 14.54 13.58
N VAL A 324 3.67 14.02 12.65
CA VAL A 324 3.40 14.05 11.21
C VAL A 324 3.85 12.72 10.58
N ARG A 325 3.14 12.29 9.54
CA ARG A 325 3.40 11.03 8.83
C ARG A 325 3.97 11.29 7.44
N LEU A 326 5.03 10.56 7.09
CA LEU A 326 5.60 10.49 5.76
C LEU A 326 5.44 9.08 5.21
N VAL A 327 4.47 8.87 4.31
CA VAL A 327 4.20 7.58 3.67
C VAL A 327 5.18 7.39 2.52
N LEU A 328 5.97 6.32 2.57
CA LEU A 328 6.92 5.98 1.52
C LEU A 328 6.22 5.21 0.40
N ASN A 329 6.74 5.36 -0.82
CA ASN A 329 6.23 4.65 -1.98
C ASN A 329 6.34 3.13 -1.74
N SER A 330 5.19 2.46 -1.75
CA SER A 330 5.02 1.05 -1.41
C SER A 330 4.10 0.38 -2.45
N PRO A 331 3.90 -0.95 -2.39
CA PRO A 331 2.88 -1.60 -3.23
C PRO A 331 1.47 -1.05 -3.03
N LEU A 332 1.18 -0.40 -1.90
CA LEU A 332 -0.09 0.30 -1.65
C LEU A 332 -0.18 1.64 -2.40
N GLY A 333 0.88 2.05 -3.09
CA GLY A 333 1.03 3.37 -3.68
C GLY A 333 1.10 4.46 -2.61
N LEU A 334 0.79 5.68 -3.05
CA LEU A 334 0.62 6.86 -2.21
C LEU A 334 -0.85 7.28 -2.31
N PRO A 335 -1.63 7.25 -1.22
CA PRO A 335 -3.07 7.59 -1.21
C PRO A 335 -3.44 8.84 -2.02
N CYS A 336 -2.68 9.92 -1.87
CA CYS A 336 -2.91 11.19 -2.57
C CYS A 336 -2.86 11.03 -4.09
N LEU A 337 -2.02 10.13 -4.62
CA LEU A 337 -1.85 9.94 -6.04
C LEU A 337 -2.98 9.13 -6.69
N GLU A 338 -3.87 8.51 -5.91
CA GLU A 338 -5.10 7.92 -6.47
C GLU A 338 -5.98 8.97 -7.16
N LYS A 339 -5.88 10.23 -6.69
CA LYS A 339 -6.60 11.39 -7.24
C LYS A 339 -5.82 12.13 -8.33
N ALA A 340 -4.57 11.74 -8.59
CA ALA A 340 -3.76 12.35 -9.64
C ALA A 340 -4.14 11.79 -11.02
N GLY A 341 -3.79 12.54 -12.08
CA GLY A 341 -3.87 12.05 -13.45
C GLY A 341 -3.06 10.78 -13.62
N ALA A 342 -3.54 9.83 -14.44
CA ALA A 342 -2.94 8.50 -14.55
C ALA A 342 -1.47 8.54 -15.00
N GLU A 343 -1.13 9.43 -15.93
CA GLU A 343 0.25 9.65 -16.40
C GLU A 343 1.16 10.12 -15.25
N GLU A 344 0.75 11.16 -14.54
CA GLU A 344 1.51 11.74 -13.43
C GLU A 344 1.68 10.77 -12.26
N ARG A 345 0.60 10.07 -11.89
CA ARG A 345 0.65 8.98 -10.91
C ARG A 345 1.70 7.94 -11.29
N ASN A 346 1.67 7.46 -12.54
CA ASN A 346 2.60 6.42 -12.99
C ASN A 346 4.04 6.93 -13.02
N ARG A 347 4.29 8.16 -13.48
CA ARG A 347 5.60 8.82 -13.47
C ARG A 347 6.18 8.88 -12.06
N LEU A 348 5.40 9.39 -11.10
CA LEU A 348 5.83 9.61 -9.72
C LEU A 348 6.04 8.30 -8.96
N LEU A 349 5.12 7.33 -9.09
CA LEU A 349 5.27 6.00 -8.48
C LEU A 349 6.47 5.24 -9.06
N SER A 350 6.73 5.35 -10.37
CA SER A 350 7.88 4.70 -11.01
C SER A 350 9.22 5.31 -10.55
N SER A 351 9.24 6.60 -10.25
CA SER A 351 10.45 7.29 -9.80
C SER A 351 10.99 6.77 -8.47
N LYS A 352 10.10 6.30 -7.58
CA LYS A 352 10.39 5.96 -6.17
C LYS A 352 11.08 7.10 -5.38
N LYS A 353 11.01 8.34 -5.88
CA LYS A 353 11.67 9.52 -5.29
C LYS A 353 10.70 10.47 -4.59
N VAL A 354 9.41 10.14 -4.50
CA VAL A 354 8.44 10.94 -3.77
C VAL A 354 7.85 10.15 -2.62
N ALA A 355 7.40 10.87 -1.59
CA ALA A 355 6.68 10.34 -0.45
C ALA A 355 5.48 11.23 -0.14
N GLU A 356 4.44 10.67 0.47
CA GLU A 356 3.25 11.43 0.82
C GLU A 356 3.32 11.99 2.24
N LEU A 357 3.00 13.27 2.37
CA LEU A 357 2.74 13.89 3.67
C LEU A 357 1.28 13.71 4.04
N SER A 358 1.05 13.16 5.23
CA SER A 358 -0.30 13.04 5.78
C SER A 358 -0.29 13.09 7.30
N ARG A 359 -1.49 13.13 7.90
CA ARG A 359 -1.71 12.93 9.34
C ARG A 359 -0.89 13.86 10.26
N LEU A 360 -0.83 15.16 9.95
CA LEU A 360 -0.35 16.17 10.90
C LEU A 360 -1.34 16.31 12.05
N ALA A 361 -0.93 15.99 13.27
CA ALA A 361 -1.75 16.09 14.47
C ALA A 361 -0.97 16.79 15.58
N LEU A 362 -1.59 17.77 16.23
CA LEU A 362 -1.04 18.50 17.37
C LEU A 362 -2.01 18.38 18.54
N ALA A 363 -1.48 18.21 19.75
CA ALA A 363 -2.29 18.16 20.95
C ALA A 363 -2.95 19.53 21.22
N SER A 364 -4.14 19.53 21.81
CA SER A 364 -4.77 20.74 22.35
C SER A 364 -3.89 21.39 23.45
N PRO A 365 -3.78 22.73 23.53
CA PRO A 365 -4.44 23.75 22.71
C PRO A 365 -3.68 24.10 21.41
N TYR A 366 -2.54 23.48 21.12
CA TYR A 366 -1.74 23.79 19.93
C TYR A 366 -2.45 23.43 18.63
N GLY A 367 -3.27 22.38 18.67
CA GLY A 367 -4.14 21.94 17.59
C GLY A 367 -5.28 22.89 17.24
N HIS A 368 -5.41 24.07 17.86
CA HIS A 368 -6.32 25.13 17.39
C HIS A 368 -5.56 26.38 16.93
N ALA A 369 -4.23 26.35 17.04
CA ALA A 369 -3.37 27.53 17.05
C ALA A 369 -2.68 27.70 15.71
N PHE A 370 -3.47 27.77 14.63
CA PHE A 370 -2.96 27.71 13.26
C PHE A 370 -2.95 29.07 12.58
N ALA A 371 -1.79 29.49 12.07
CA ALA A 371 -1.66 30.66 11.19
C ALA A 371 -0.37 30.68 10.35
N ASP A 372 0.29 29.55 10.09
CA ASP A 372 1.51 29.51 9.27
C ASP A 372 1.42 28.60 8.04
N VAL A 373 2.25 28.92 7.04
CA VAL A 373 2.25 28.38 5.68
C VAL A 373 2.40 26.86 5.65
N LEU A 374 3.22 26.30 6.55
CA LEU A 374 3.44 24.86 6.65
C LEU A 374 2.29 24.14 7.36
N SER A 375 1.61 24.81 8.29
CA SER A 375 0.38 24.27 8.90
C SER A 375 -0.74 24.17 7.88
N TYR A 376 -0.91 25.17 6.99
CA TYR A 376 -1.92 25.14 5.92
C TYR A 376 -1.77 23.96 4.94
N LEU A 377 -0.55 23.40 4.79
CA LEU A 377 -0.29 22.26 3.90
C LEU A 377 -1.17 21.05 4.21
N LEU A 378 -1.41 20.77 5.49
CA LEU A 378 -2.04 19.52 5.94
C LEU A 378 -3.33 19.76 6.74
N SER A 379 -3.80 21.02 6.81
CA SER A 379 -5.05 21.37 7.46
C SER A 379 -6.24 20.74 6.73
N VAL A 380 -6.93 19.84 7.44
CA VAL A 380 -8.36 19.56 7.24
C VAL A 380 -9.11 20.87 7.50
N PRO A 381 -10.11 21.25 6.71
CA PRO A 381 -10.70 22.57 6.86
C PRO A 381 -11.51 22.63 8.18
N LEU A 382 -11.63 23.85 8.70
CA LEU A 382 -12.57 24.28 9.74
C LEU A 382 -12.17 23.93 11.18
N ILE A 383 -11.61 24.92 11.90
CA ILE A 383 -11.83 25.03 13.34
C ILE A 383 -13.35 24.89 13.56
N PRO A 384 -13.84 23.90 14.33
CA PRO A 384 -15.27 23.77 14.60
C PRO A 384 -15.81 25.09 15.15
N SER A 385 -16.94 25.56 14.64
CA SER A 385 -17.59 26.77 15.13
C SER A 385 -17.86 26.61 16.63
N GLY A 386 -17.14 27.35 17.49
CA GLY A 386 -17.20 27.23 18.94
C GLY A 386 -15.93 26.72 19.65
N ALA A 387 -14.88 26.32 18.94
CA ALA A 387 -13.60 25.98 19.58
C ALA A 387 -12.93 27.19 20.23
N VAL A 388 -12.33 27.00 21.41
CA VAL A 388 -11.62 28.06 22.14
C VAL A 388 -10.45 28.56 21.28
N ARG A 389 -10.43 29.86 20.98
CA ARG A 389 -9.32 30.47 20.24
C ARG A 389 -8.06 30.42 21.12
N PRO A 390 -6.97 29.81 20.66
CA PRO A 390 -5.75 29.71 21.45
C PRO A 390 -5.10 31.07 21.62
N GLY A 391 -4.48 31.24 22.79
CA GLY A 391 -3.76 32.45 23.15
C GLY A 391 -2.52 32.67 22.26
N PRO A 392 -1.94 33.87 22.28
CA PRO A 392 -0.72 34.16 21.51
C PRO A 392 0.44 33.21 21.81
N GLY A 393 0.57 32.73 23.05
CA GLY A 393 1.61 31.76 23.46
C GLY A 393 1.42 30.39 22.81
N ASP A 394 0.19 29.87 22.79
CA ASP A 394 -0.14 28.57 22.21
C ASP A 394 0.09 28.55 20.69
N ARG A 395 -0.21 29.66 20.01
CA ARG A 395 0.07 29.83 18.57
C ARG A 395 1.56 29.78 18.27
N ARG A 396 2.38 30.48 19.06
CA ARG A 396 3.83 30.42 18.92
C ARG A 396 4.34 28.99 19.12
N ARG A 397 3.82 28.31 20.14
CA ARG A 397 4.22 26.93 20.45
C ARG A 397 3.82 25.94 19.37
N GLY A 398 2.59 26.06 18.82
CA GLY A 398 2.13 25.30 17.66
C GLY A 398 3.03 25.47 16.44
N ALA A 399 3.42 26.71 16.11
CA ALA A 399 4.33 26.98 15.01
C ALA A 399 5.71 26.33 15.21
N VAL A 400 6.25 26.35 16.43
CA VAL A 400 7.52 25.67 16.76
C VAL A 400 7.39 24.15 16.59
N ILE A 401 6.28 23.55 17.03
CA ILE A 401 5.99 22.12 16.83
C ILE A 401 5.96 21.81 15.33
N THR A 402 5.13 22.50 14.56
CA THR A 402 4.99 22.27 13.10
C THR A 402 6.33 22.39 12.40
N LEU A 403 7.05 23.48 12.61
CA LEU A 403 8.33 23.70 11.94
C LEU A 403 9.37 22.63 12.29
N GLY A 404 9.44 22.21 13.55
CA GLY A 404 10.35 21.14 13.96
C GLY A 404 9.98 19.80 13.33
N LEU A 405 8.69 19.47 13.25
CA LEU A 405 8.19 18.26 12.58
C LEU A 405 8.60 18.25 11.09
N PHE A 406 8.31 19.32 10.36
CA PHE A 406 8.65 19.44 8.94
C PHE A 406 10.17 19.46 8.68
N ARG A 407 10.95 20.07 9.58
CA ARG A 407 12.42 20.04 9.50
C ARG A 407 12.96 18.63 9.64
N MET A 408 12.43 17.85 10.59
CA MET A 408 12.83 16.45 10.73
C MET A 408 12.49 15.67 9.46
N LEU A 409 11.27 15.83 8.93
CA LEU A 409 10.87 15.19 7.68
C LEU A 409 11.78 15.57 6.52
N TYR A 410 12.20 16.83 6.41
CA TYR A 410 13.13 17.25 5.37
C TYR A 410 14.49 16.54 5.48
N ARG A 411 15.05 16.45 6.69
CA ARG A 411 16.31 15.72 6.94
C ARG A 411 16.20 14.25 6.54
N ILE A 412 15.12 13.59 6.98
CA ILE A 412 14.82 12.19 6.62
C ILE A 412 14.69 12.07 5.10
N SER A 413 13.96 12.98 4.46
CA SER A 413 13.73 12.95 3.02
C SER A 413 15.02 13.12 2.21
N LYS A 414 15.95 13.96 2.66
CA LYS A 414 17.28 14.10 2.05
C LYS A 414 18.12 12.83 2.19
N LYS A 415 18.09 12.17 3.35
CA LYS A 415 18.78 10.89 3.58
C LYS A 415 18.22 9.76 2.71
N LEU A 416 16.89 9.72 2.58
CA LEU A 416 16.18 8.81 1.67
C LEU A 416 16.28 9.21 0.19
N ARG A 417 16.99 10.30 -0.15
CA ARG A 417 17.17 10.81 -1.52
C ARG A 417 15.85 11.08 -2.25
N LEU A 418 14.83 11.52 -1.52
CA LEU A 418 13.56 11.96 -2.10
C LEU A 418 13.75 13.28 -2.85
N SER A 419 12.96 13.49 -3.89
CA SER A 419 12.89 14.72 -4.68
C SER A 419 11.74 15.64 -4.26
N GLY A 420 10.71 15.10 -3.61
CA GLY A 420 9.54 15.88 -3.24
C GLY A 420 8.52 15.15 -2.37
N TRP A 421 7.57 15.92 -1.87
CA TRP A 421 6.44 15.49 -1.10
C TRP A 421 5.15 15.64 -1.89
N VAL A 422 4.31 14.61 -1.88
CA VAL A 422 2.95 14.69 -2.44
C VAL A 422 1.93 14.78 -1.31
N LEU A 423 0.85 15.51 -1.53
CA LEU A 423 -0.23 15.66 -0.54
C LEU A 423 -1.50 16.17 -1.21
N LEU A 424 -2.63 16.07 -0.51
CA LEU A 424 -3.88 16.74 -0.90
C LEU A 424 -3.92 18.14 -0.27
N ALA A 425 -4.13 19.16 -1.09
CA ALA A 425 -4.20 20.56 -0.62
C ALA A 425 -5.46 21.27 -1.15
N HIS A 426 -6.00 22.19 -0.35
CA HIS A 426 -7.07 23.10 -0.77
C HIS A 426 -6.50 24.21 -1.68
N GLY A 427 -7.34 24.77 -2.54
CA GLY A 427 -6.97 25.89 -3.41
C GLY A 427 -6.40 27.09 -2.64
N GLU A 428 -6.96 27.42 -1.47
CA GLU A 428 -6.47 28.50 -0.60
C GLU A 428 -5.06 28.24 -0.07
N THR A 429 -4.77 26.99 0.31
CA THR A 429 -3.43 26.56 0.72
C THR A 429 -2.45 26.72 -0.42
N ILE A 430 -2.81 26.28 -1.63
CA ILE A 430 -1.96 26.39 -2.82
C ILE A 430 -1.65 27.87 -3.11
N ALA A 431 -2.66 28.73 -3.13
CA ALA A 431 -2.48 30.16 -3.33
C ALA A 431 -1.62 30.82 -2.24
N LEU A 432 -1.70 30.36 -0.98
CA LEU A 432 -0.81 30.82 0.08
C LEU A 432 0.64 30.41 -0.16
N LEU A 433 0.89 29.16 -0.56
CA LEU A 433 2.24 28.67 -0.86
C LEU A 433 2.88 29.47 -1.99
N GLU A 434 2.13 29.75 -3.05
CA GLU A 434 2.58 30.54 -4.20
C GLU A 434 2.98 31.96 -3.79
N ARG A 435 2.17 32.62 -2.94
CA ARG A 435 2.49 33.94 -2.37
C ARG A 435 3.76 33.95 -1.53
N GLN A 436 4.16 32.79 -1.00
CA GLN A 436 5.35 32.63 -0.17
C GLN A 436 6.57 32.23 -0.98
N GLY A 437 6.45 32.15 -2.31
CA GLY A 437 7.54 31.83 -3.23
C GLY A 437 7.70 30.35 -3.53
N LEU A 438 6.85 29.48 -2.98
CA LEU A 438 6.81 28.07 -3.34
C LEU A 438 6.09 27.88 -4.68
N ARG A 439 6.33 26.73 -5.34
CA ARG A 439 5.71 26.39 -6.63
C ARG A 439 5.14 24.97 -6.57
N PRO A 440 3.96 24.79 -5.94
CA PRO A 440 3.30 23.48 -5.93
C PRO A 440 2.92 23.07 -7.36
N GLU A 441 3.31 21.86 -7.77
CA GLU A 441 2.91 21.28 -9.04
C GLU A 441 1.57 20.56 -8.87
N LEU A 442 0.55 20.95 -9.64
CA LEU A 442 -0.76 20.32 -9.61
C LEU A 442 -0.71 18.98 -10.35
N LEU A 443 -1.17 17.91 -9.71
CA LEU A 443 -1.04 16.54 -10.24
C LEU A 443 -2.34 15.97 -10.79
N GLY A 444 -3.47 16.67 -10.64
CA GLY A 444 -4.78 16.16 -11.01
C GLY A 444 -5.88 17.17 -10.71
N PRO A 445 -7.14 16.81 -11.05
CA PRO A 445 -8.29 17.69 -10.81
C PRO A 445 -8.59 17.84 -9.31
N VAL A 446 -9.41 18.84 -8.99
CA VAL A 446 -9.99 19.01 -7.66
C VAL A 446 -10.98 17.87 -7.40
N ASP A 447 -10.86 17.25 -6.23
CA ASP A 447 -11.82 16.25 -5.76
C ASP A 447 -13.07 16.95 -5.20
N GLU A 448 -14.10 17.04 -6.03
CA GLU A 448 -15.39 17.65 -5.71
C GLU A 448 -16.25 16.80 -4.75
N THR A 449 -15.90 15.54 -4.50
CA THR A 449 -16.81 14.59 -3.83
C THR A 449 -16.73 14.60 -2.30
N LYS A 450 -15.61 15.05 -1.72
CA LYS A 450 -15.39 14.92 -0.26
C LYS A 450 -14.76 16.11 0.44
N ASP A 451 -13.94 16.94 -0.23
CA ASP A 451 -13.21 18.00 0.48
C ASP A 451 -12.65 19.16 -0.38
N HIS A 452 -12.95 19.25 -1.69
CA HIS A 452 -12.41 20.31 -2.58
C HIS A 452 -10.87 20.46 -2.52
N ARG A 453 -10.17 19.33 -2.39
CA ARG A 453 -8.70 19.26 -2.40
C ARG A 453 -8.21 18.66 -3.70
N GLN A 454 -6.99 19.02 -4.11
CA GLN A 454 -6.33 18.42 -5.25
C GLN A 454 -4.93 17.89 -4.86
N PRO A 455 -4.43 16.85 -5.55
CA PRO A 455 -3.10 16.34 -5.32
C PRO A 455 -2.05 17.32 -5.85
N VAL A 456 -1.05 17.60 -5.02
CA VAL A 456 0.06 18.50 -5.34
C VAL A 456 1.40 17.85 -5.05
N LEU A 457 2.43 18.20 -5.81
CA LEU A 457 3.83 17.90 -5.54
C LEU A 457 4.55 19.16 -5.07
N LEU A 458 5.19 19.08 -3.90
CA LEU A 458 6.14 20.06 -3.39
C LEU A 458 7.55 19.52 -3.56
N ARG A 459 8.39 20.21 -4.33
CA ARG A 459 9.78 19.80 -4.52
C ARG A 459 10.60 20.17 -3.29
N LEU A 460 11.45 19.26 -2.83
CA LEU A 460 12.28 19.52 -1.64
C LEU A 460 13.24 20.69 -1.85
N GLY A 461 13.70 20.91 -3.09
CA GLY A 461 14.56 22.05 -3.43
C GLY A 461 13.88 23.39 -3.14
N ASP A 462 12.58 23.50 -3.40
CA ASP A 462 11.81 24.74 -3.17
C ASP A 462 11.60 24.99 -1.68
N LEU A 463 11.54 23.92 -0.88
CA LEU A 463 11.29 23.97 0.56
C LEU A 463 12.55 24.27 1.38
N GLU A 464 13.74 24.10 0.80
CA GLU A 464 15.02 24.16 1.51
C GLU A 464 15.16 25.48 2.28
N ALA A 465 15.02 26.62 1.59
CA ALA A 465 15.12 27.94 2.21
C ALA A 465 14.12 28.15 3.36
N HIS A 466 12.92 27.58 3.26
CA HIS A 466 11.87 27.72 4.27
C HIS A 466 12.10 26.85 5.51
N LEU A 467 12.81 25.73 5.38
CA LEU A 467 13.06 24.77 6.45
C LEU A 467 14.45 24.94 7.09
N THR A 468 15.33 25.71 6.46
CA THR A 468 16.70 25.99 6.94
C THR A 468 16.93 27.42 7.43
N ASP A 469 16.10 28.41 7.06
CA ASP A 469 16.27 29.80 7.50
C ASP A 469 15.59 30.09 8.86
N PHE A 470 16.40 30.12 9.92
CA PHE A 470 15.97 30.39 11.30
C PHE A 470 15.75 31.88 11.61
N SER A 471 16.13 32.80 10.71
CA SER A 471 15.98 34.25 10.97
C SER A 471 14.52 34.65 11.13
N ARG A 472 13.61 33.95 10.45
CA ARG A 472 12.15 34.12 10.54
C ARG A 472 11.56 33.64 11.87
N ILE A 473 12.27 32.80 12.62
CA ILE A 473 11.85 32.30 13.95
C ILE A 473 12.32 33.26 15.06
N ARG A 474 13.38 34.04 14.84
CA ARG A 474 13.92 34.98 15.85
C ARG A 474 12.90 36.05 16.28
N SER A 475 11.96 36.42 15.42
CA SER A 475 10.84 37.31 15.77
C SER A 475 9.84 36.67 16.75
N PHE A 476 9.87 35.34 16.91
CA PHE A 476 9.03 34.58 17.84
C PHE A 476 9.71 34.25 19.17
N SER A 477 11.04 34.37 19.25
CA SER A 477 11.88 33.95 20.39
C SER A 477 12.49 35.14 21.16
N ARG A 478 11.67 36.12 21.57
CA ARG A 478 12.18 37.23 22.40
C ARG A 478 12.34 36.91 23.89
N ASP A 479 11.79 35.79 24.39
CA ASP A 479 11.85 35.43 25.82
C ASP A 479 12.53 34.07 26.12
N ALA A 480 13.38 33.56 25.22
CA ALA A 480 14.24 32.43 25.54
C ALA A 480 15.63 32.94 25.94
N SER A 481 15.92 32.94 27.24
CA SER A 481 17.29 33.09 27.74
C SER A 481 18.15 31.96 27.18
N PHE A 482 18.93 32.28 26.13
CA PHE A 482 19.94 31.38 25.61
C PHE A 482 21.09 31.28 26.63
N GLY A 483 21.06 30.23 27.45
CA GLY A 483 22.23 29.78 28.20
C GLY A 483 23.39 29.56 27.22
N GLY A 484 24.50 30.23 27.50
CA GLY A 484 25.65 30.38 26.60
C GLY A 484 26.20 29.07 26.06
N GLY A 485 26.39 29.04 24.75
CA GLY A 485 27.09 28.01 24.01
C GLY A 485 26.92 28.27 22.52
N LYS A 486 27.89 28.96 21.89
CA LYS A 486 27.91 29.17 20.44
C LYS A 486 27.71 27.81 19.73
N PRO A 487 26.70 27.64 18.86
CA PRO A 487 26.68 26.48 17.99
C PRO A 487 27.84 26.62 17.00
N ARG A 488 28.75 25.65 17.03
CA ARG A 488 29.76 25.47 15.98
C ARG A 488 29.02 25.19 14.68
N ASN A 489 29.12 26.14 13.74
CA ASN A 489 28.83 25.89 12.34
C ASN A 489 29.81 24.82 11.85
N SER A 490 29.36 23.58 11.72
CA SER A 490 30.02 22.60 10.88
C SER A 490 29.01 21.61 10.34
N LEU A 491 28.81 21.72 9.02
CA LEU A 491 28.49 20.68 8.03
C LEU A 491 27.27 21.07 7.17
N PHE A 492 27.63 21.60 5.99
CA PHE A 492 26.83 21.55 4.77
C PHE A 492 26.53 20.12 4.36
#